data_AF-A0A6I1HPB7-F1
#
_entry.id   AF-A0A6I1HPB7-F1
#
_cell.length_a   1.000
_cell.length_b   1.000
_cell.length_c   1.000
_cell.angle_alpha   90.00
_cell.angle_beta   90.00
_cell.angle_gamma   90.00
#
_symmetry.space_group_name_H-M   'P 1'
#
loop_
_entity.id
_entity.type
_entity.pdbx_description
1 polymer ?
#
loop_
_entity_poly.entity_id
_entity_poly.type
_entity_poly.pdbx_seq_one_letter_code
_entity_poly.pdbx_strand_id
1 'polypeptide(L)'
;MNVKKFTGASSRDALRKVREALGPDAVILSNRQADGVVEILALANDDAASLASPPAASEMAQPRPQLQTQFATPQRAAAPAQRPAAPRQPAPRQASSEPVDMARMQQMMASALAHVKENAAAEMSGMMNEIRAMRGMMETQLAEISWGSTQQREPQKAVVLREMLAAGFSASLARYLIDKLPAGLDGAQSMRWIKTVLSRNLNTVANEDAMLEQGGVFALVGPTGVGKTTSTAKLAARCVMRHGPEKLALITTDAYRIGAHEQLRIYGKILGVMVHSVKDEADLRIALKELKNKHTVLIDTVGVSQRDQMVTEQVAMLSGAGADVKRLLCLNSTATQETLNEVVRAYQGSGLAGCIMTKLDEAASIGNVLDVVIRQKLNLFYVSNGQRVPEDLYLADRGYLIDRAFKLKRDAAATQFSDAELPLLMAQAAARNNEARGVHLG
;
A
#
# COMPACT_ATOMS: atom_id res chain seq x y z
N MET A 1 11.86 -0.76 -36.88
CA MET A 1 11.91 0.56 -36.22
C MET A 1 12.67 1.57 -37.08
N ASN A 2 11.97 2.21 -38.01
CA ASN A 2 12.47 3.28 -38.87
C ASN A 2 11.91 4.65 -38.40
N VAL A 3 12.45 5.18 -37.31
CA VAL A 3 12.14 6.55 -36.87
C VAL A 3 12.68 7.54 -37.89
N LYS A 4 11.80 8.41 -38.44
CA LYS A 4 12.19 9.43 -39.43
C LYS A 4 12.04 10.83 -38.84
N LYS A 5 12.99 11.70 -39.19
CA LYS A 5 13.01 13.12 -38.83
C LYS A 5 12.47 13.95 -40.00
N PHE A 6 11.52 14.83 -39.72
CA PHE A 6 10.93 15.75 -40.68
C PHE A 6 11.14 17.19 -40.22
N THR A 7 11.43 18.10 -41.15
CA THR A 7 11.60 19.53 -40.86
C THR A 7 10.73 20.39 -41.78
N GLY A 8 10.24 21.51 -41.25
CA GLY A 8 9.41 22.45 -42.00
C GLY A 8 9.43 23.85 -41.42
N ALA A 9 9.11 24.84 -42.26
CA ALA A 9 9.05 26.26 -41.86
C ALA A 9 7.87 26.59 -40.94
N SER A 10 6.96 25.64 -40.72
CA SER A 10 5.89 25.72 -39.72
C SER A 10 5.48 24.31 -39.29
N SER A 11 4.80 24.19 -38.15
CA SER A 11 4.30 22.90 -37.66
C SER A 11 3.31 22.26 -38.63
N ARG A 12 2.52 23.06 -39.37
CA ARG A 12 1.62 22.56 -40.44
C ARG A 12 2.40 21.94 -41.59
N ASP A 13 3.50 22.54 -42.02
CA ASP A 13 4.33 22.01 -43.11
C ASP A 13 5.09 20.74 -42.68
N ALA A 14 5.65 20.72 -41.46
CA ALA A 14 6.28 19.52 -40.91
C ALA A 14 5.30 18.36 -40.74
N LEU A 15 4.09 18.61 -40.21
CA LEU A 15 3.03 17.60 -40.07
C LEU A 15 2.50 17.08 -41.41
N ARG A 16 2.46 17.93 -42.44
CA ARG A 16 2.10 17.51 -43.80
C ARG A 16 3.12 16.51 -44.35
N LYS A 17 4.41 16.82 -44.25
CA LYS A 17 5.51 15.92 -44.67
C LYS A 17 5.50 14.59 -43.92
N VAL A 18 5.18 14.60 -42.62
CA VAL A 18 4.97 13.37 -41.82
C VAL A 18 3.85 12.52 -42.44
N ARG A 19 2.68 13.10 -42.73
CA ARG A 19 1.56 12.36 -43.32
C ARG A 19 1.81 11.86 -44.74
N GLU A 20 2.49 12.66 -45.57
CA GLU A 20 2.87 12.29 -46.93
C GLU A 20 3.86 11.10 -46.94
N ALA A 21 4.73 10.97 -45.92
CA ALA A 21 5.79 9.96 -45.89
C ALA A 21 5.57 8.75 -44.97
N LEU A 22 4.64 8.83 -44.02
CA LEU A 22 4.34 7.77 -43.03
C LEU A 22 2.84 7.44 -42.91
N GLY A 23 1.98 8.08 -43.70
CA GLY A 23 0.53 7.90 -43.66
C GLY A 23 -0.20 8.79 -42.63
N PRO A 24 -1.54 8.80 -42.65
CA PRO A 24 -2.35 9.65 -41.77
C PRO A 24 -2.20 9.31 -40.28
N ASP A 25 -1.90 8.04 -39.97
CA ASP A 25 -1.85 7.46 -38.61
C ASP A 25 -0.44 7.45 -37.98
N ALA A 26 0.49 8.24 -38.53
CA ALA A 26 1.87 8.29 -38.03
C ALA A 26 1.95 8.82 -36.58
N VAL A 27 2.67 8.09 -35.73
CA VAL A 27 2.85 8.45 -34.32
C VAL A 27 4.03 9.41 -34.17
N ILE A 28 3.77 10.55 -33.53
CA ILE A 28 4.77 11.60 -33.26
C ILE A 28 5.42 11.33 -31.90
N LEU A 29 6.74 11.10 -31.90
CA LEU A 29 7.53 10.91 -30.69
C LEU A 29 7.98 12.23 -30.06
N SER A 30 8.27 13.23 -30.89
CA SER A 30 8.78 14.52 -30.43
C SER A 30 8.50 15.61 -31.45
N ASN A 31 8.21 16.81 -30.96
CA ASN A 31 8.06 18.03 -31.73
C ASN A 31 8.88 19.12 -31.03
N ARG A 32 9.87 19.68 -31.72
CA ARG A 32 10.73 20.77 -31.20
C ARG A 32 10.84 21.89 -32.22
N GLN A 33 10.85 23.12 -31.74
CA GLN A 33 11.04 24.31 -32.56
C GLN A 33 12.36 24.98 -32.17
N ALA A 34 13.25 25.17 -33.14
CA ALA A 34 14.56 25.79 -32.96
C ALA A 34 14.85 26.66 -34.20
N ASP A 35 15.38 27.85 -33.99
CA ASP A 35 15.82 28.79 -35.04
C ASP A 35 14.80 29.01 -36.17
N GLY A 36 13.51 29.09 -35.81
CA GLY A 36 12.40 29.29 -36.74
C GLY A 36 11.95 28.05 -37.52
N VAL A 37 12.65 26.92 -37.38
CA VAL A 37 12.32 25.63 -38.02
C VAL A 37 11.64 24.70 -37.02
N VAL A 38 10.60 23.99 -37.47
CA VAL A 38 9.93 22.96 -36.68
C VAL A 38 10.46 21.59 -37.10
N GLU A 39 10.93 20.82 -36.13
CA GLU A 39 11.42 19.46 -36.32
C GLU A 39 10.50 18.46 -35.62
N ILE A 40 10.03 17.45 -36.36
CA ILE A 40 9.15 16.39 -35.87
C ILE A 40 9.83 15.03 -36.08
N LEU A 41 9.90 14.24 -35.01
CA LEU A 41 10.31 12.84 -35.05
C LEU A 41 9.05 11.98 -35.05
N ALA A 42 8.87 11.16 -36.08
CA ALA A 42 7.68 10.33 -36.26
C ALA A 42 8.02 8.94 -36.80
N LEU A 43 7.10 8.00 -36.58
CA LEU A 43 7.15 6.62 -37.06
C LEU A 43 5.79 6.17 -37.59
N ALA A 44 5.77 5.19 -38.49
CA ALA A 44 4.52 4.64 -39.04
C ALA A 44 3.76 3.83 -37.99
N ASN A 45 2.43 3.76 -38.10
CA ASN A 45 1.58 3.09 -37.11
C ASN A 45 1.92 1.60 -36.93
N ASP A 46 2.34 0.92 -38.00
CA ASP A 46 2.77 -0.49 -37.95
C ASP A 46 4.05 -0.69 -37.11
N ASP A 47 4.97 0.29 -37.11
CA ASP A 47 6.11 0.34 -36.19
C ASP A 47 5.66 0.74 -34.77
N ALA A 48 4.55 1.50 -34.62
CA ALA A 48 4.00 1.92 -33.33
C ALA A 48 3.31 0.78 -32.56
N ALA A 49 2.67 -0.15 -33.26
CA ALA A 49 2.06 -1.34 -32.65
C ALA A 49 3.07 -2.19 -31.84
N SER A 50 4.36 -2.12 -32.21
CA SER A 50 5.46 -2.76 -31.46
C SER A 50 5.78 -2.11 -30.11
N LEU A 51 5.26 -0.92 -29.82
CA LEU A 51 5.43 -0.20 -28.54
C LEU A 51 4.27 -0.43 -27.55
N ALA A 52 3.14 -0.99 -28.01
CA ALA A 52 1.92 -1.15 -27.21
C ALA A 52 1.65 -2.60 -26.75
N SER A 53 2.54 -3.54 -27.08
CA SER A 53 2.48 -4.93 -26.61
C SER A 53 3.76 -5.30 -25.84
N PRO A 54 3.68 -6.00 -24.70
CA PRO A 54 4.87 -6.62 -24.11
C PRO A 54 5.45 -7.64 -25.11
N PRO A 55 6.77 -7.83 -25.17
CA PRO A 55 7.38 -8.64 -26.22
C PRO A 55 6.94 -10.11 -26.13
N ALA A 56 6.21 -10.56 -27.14
CA ALA A 56 6.04 -11.98 -27.41
C ALA A 56 7.39 -12.55 -27.88
N ALA A 57 8.04 -13.34 -27.02
CA ALA A 57 9.33 -13.94 -27.34
C ALA A 57 9.13 -15.17 -28.27
N SER A 58 9.56 -15.05 -29.52
CA SER A 58 9.71 -16.19 -30.44
C SER A 58 11.19 -16.42 -30.75
N GLU A 59 11.73 -17.42 -30.06
CA GLU A 59 12.82 -18.33 -30.46
C GLU A 59 13.98 -17.82 -31.35
N MET A 60 15.15 -17.61 -30.72
CA MET A 60 16.38 -18.23 -31.22
C MET A 60 17.19 -18.83 -30.05
N ALA A 61 17.32 -20.16 -30.09
CA ALA A 61 18.19 -21.08 -29.33
C ALA A 61 18.95 -20.57 -28.08
N GLN A 62 18.63 -21.16 -26.92
CA GLN A 62 19.58 -21.41 -25.82
C GLN A 62 19.58 -22.91 -25.44
N PRO A 63 20.68 -23.46 -24.86
CA PRO A 63 20.80 -24.89 -24.58
C PRO A 63 19.90 -25.34 -23.42
N ARG A 64 19.23 -26.48 -23.57
CA ARG A 64 18.31 -27.04 -22.56
C ARG A 64 19.05 -27.79 -21.43
N PRO A 65 18.72 -27.52 -20.16
CA PRO A 65 18.64 -28.52 -19.11
C PRO A 65 17.17 -28.91 -18.88
N GLN A 66 16.82 -30.18 -19.11
CA GLN A 66 15.48 -30.70 -18.81
C GLN A 66 15.48 -31.43 -17.46
N LEU A 67 14.74 -30.90 -16.49
CA LEU A 67 14.19 -31.69 -15.39
C LEU A 67 12.69 -31.89 -15.65
N GLN A 68 12.28 -33.14 -15.86
CA GLN A 68 10.91 -33.57 -15.68
C GLN A 68 10.88 -34.71 -14.67
N THR A 69 10.14 -34.50 -13.59
CA THR A 69 9.74 -35.53 -12.65
C THR A 69 8.55 -36.30 -13.22
N GLN A 70 8.68 -37.62 -13.35
CA GLN A 70 7.53 -38.53 -13.40
C GLN A 70 7.77 -39.69 -12.44
N PHE A 71 6.76 -39.96 -11.61
CA PHE A 71 6.71 -41.10 -10.72
C PHE A 71 6.34 -42.36 -11.51
N ALA A 72 7.15 -43.42 -11.43
CA ALA A 72 6.70 -44.80 -11.63
C ALA A 72 7.66 -45.77 -10.92
N THR A 73 7.09 -46.66 -10.09
CA THR A 73 7.79 -47.73 -9.36
C THR A 73 8.38 -48.80 -10.27
N PRO A 74 9.62 -49.30 -10.02
CA PRO A 74 10.09 -50.56 -10.60
C PRO A 74 9.66 -51.74 -9.74
N GLN A 75 8.81 -52.60 -10.33
CA GLN A 75 8.47 -53.90 -9.77
C GLN A 75 9.60 -54.91 -10.06
N ARG A 76 9.76 -55.90 -9.17
CA ARG A 76 10.80 -56.94 -9.20
C ARG A 76 10.50 -58.03 -10.24
N ALA A 77 11.43 -58.34 -11.17
CA ALA A 77 11.81 -59.71 -11.58
C ALA A 77 12.75 -59.79 -12.82
N ALA A 78 13.42 -60.95 -12.91
CA ALA A 78 14.03 -61.60 -14.09
C ALA A 78 15.39 -61.09 -14.66
N ALA A 79 16.34 -62.04 -14.65
CA ALA A 79 17.60 -62.08 -15.40
C ALA A 79 17.33 -62.61 -16.86
N PRO A 80 18.31 -62.85 -17.78
CA PRO A 80 19.74 -63.11 -17.53
C PRO A 80 20.80 -62.57 -18.54
N ALA A 81 22.05 -62.62 -18.05
CA ALA A 81 23.34 -62.94 -18.73
C ALA A 81 23.62 -62.56 -20.21
N GLN A 82 24.78 -61.91 -20.42
CA GLN A 82 25.89 -62.49 -21.21
C GLN A 82 27.26 -61.80 -20.92
N ARG A 83 28.34 -62.59 -20.96
CA ARG A 83 29.78 -62.22 -21.01
C ARG A 83 30.25 -62.33 -22.49
N PRO A 84 31.52 -62.05 -22.91
CA PRO A 84 32.75 -61.60 -22.22
C PRO A 84 33.29 -60.25 -22.85
N ALA A 85 34.53 -59.74 -22.72
CA ALA A 85 35.83 -60.29 -22.32
C ALA A 85 36.80 -59.20 -21.77
N ALA A 86 37.89 -59.64 -21.12
CA ALA A 86 39.04 -58.81 -20.72
C ALA A 86 40.11 -58.74 -21.85
N PRO A 87 41.02 -57.74 -21.88
CA PRO A 87 42.20 -57.67 -20.99
C PRO A 87 42.51 -56.21 -20.52
N ARG A 88 43.61 -55.80 -19.84
CA ARG A 88 44.86 -56.43 -19.34
C ARG A 88 45.37 -55.65 -18.09
N GLN A 89 46.43 -56.11 -17.42
CA GLN A 89 47.07 -55.43 -16.28
C GLN A 89 48.25 -54.52 -16.68
N PRO A 90 48.67 -53.59 -15.80
CA PRO A 90 50.08 -53.34 -15.50
C PRO A 90 50.47 -53.61 -14.03
N ALA A 91 51.79 -53.61 -13.77
CA ALA A 91 52.48 -54.20 -12.62
C ALA A 91 52.37 -53.41 -11.28
N PRO A 92 52.70 -54.03 -10.12
CA PRO A 92 52.38 -53.47 -8.80
C PRO A 92 53.39 -52.41 -8.32
N ARG A 93 52.91 -51.45 -7.54
CA ARG A 93 53.72 -50.59 -6.66
C ARG A 93 53.44 -50.92 -5.19
N GLN A 94 54.47 -50.71 -4.37
CA GLN A 94 54.60 -51.32 -3.04
C GLN A 94 53.61 -50.76 -2.02
N ALA A 95 53.20 -51.62 -1.09
CA ALA A 95 52.47 -51.21 0.10
C ALA A 95 53.40 -50.47 1.08
N SER A 96 52.96 -49.32 1.57
CA SER A 96 53.43 -48.72 2.81
C SER A 96 52.27 -48.75 3.81
N SER A 97 52.51 -49.33 4.98
CA SER A 97 51.53 -49.42 6.07
C SER A 97 51.48 -48.10 6.84
N GLU A 98 50.48 -47.26 6.58
CA GLU A 98 50.18 -46.14 7.48
C GLU A 98 49.59 -46.67 8.81
N PRO A 99 50.00 -46.14 9.97
CA PRO A 99 49.36 -46.43 11.23
C PRO A 99 47.95 -45.82 11.26
N VAL A 100 47.02 -46.47 11.98
CA VAL A 100 45.66 -45.94 12.18
C VAL A 100 45.74 -44.63 12.98
N ASP A 101 45.59 -43.50 12.30
CA ASP A 101 45.66 -42.18 12.91
C ASP A 101 44.44 -41.93 13.82
N MET A 102 44.66 -42.07 15.12
CA MET A 102 43.67 -41.87 16.17
C MET A 102 43.10 -40.45 16.18
N ALA A 103 43.86 -39.44 15.74
CA ALA A 103 43.36 -38.06 15.66
C ALA A 103 42.33 -37.93 14.53
N ARG A 104 42.59 -38.56 13.38
CA ARG A 104 41.66 -38.60 12.24
C ARG A 104 40.37 -39.36 12.59
N MET A 105 40.48 -40.43 13.38
CA MET A 105 39.32 -41.18 13.88
C MET A 105 38.51 -40.38 14.93
N GLN A 106 39.18 -39.67 15.85
CA GLN A 106 38.50 -38.74 16.77
C GLN A 106 37.79 -37.60 16.02
N GLN A 107 38.40 -37.05 14.97
CA GLN A 107 37.82 -35.96 14.18
C GLN A 107 36.61 -36.43 13.35
N MET A 108 36.64 -37.65 12.81
CA MET A 108 35.46 -38.30 12.21
C MET A 108 34.36 -38.59 13.23
N MET A 109 34.71 -39.02 14.45
CA MET A 109 33.72 -39.28 15.50
C MET A 109 33.08 -37.97 16.01
N ALA A 110 33.85 -36.88 16.09
CA ALA A 110 33.36 -35.55 16.45
C ALA A 110 32.43 -34.95 15.38
N SER A 111 32.75 -35.10 14.09
CA SER A 111 31.86 -34.64 13.01
C SER A 111 30.60 -35.50 12.89
N ALA A 112 30.69 -36.81 13.13
CA ALA A 112 29.53 -37.69 13.22
C ALA A 112 28.60 -37.29 14.38
N LEU A 113 29.15 -36.99 15.57
CA LEU A 113 28.37 -36.50 16.72
C LEU A 113 27.73 -35.13 16.46
N ALA A 114 28.41 -34.23 15.74
CA ALA A 114 27.85 -32.95 15.32
C ALA A 114 26.66 -33.15 14.38
N HIS A 115 26.81 -33.97 13.33
CA HIS A 115 25.72 -34.29 12.40
C HIS A 115 24.53 -34.99 13.07
N VAL A 116 24.77 -35.91 14.02
CA VAL A 116 23.67 -36.54 14.79
C VAL A 116 22.91 -35.49 15.62
N LYS A 117 23.61 -34.53 16.21
CA LYS A 117 23.01 -33.46 17.02
C LYS A 117 22.25 -32.43 16.17
N GLU A 118 22.76 -32.11 14.98
CA GLU A 118 22.13 -31.24 14.00
C GLU A 118 20.87 -31.89 13.39
N ASN A 119 20.95 -33.17 13.00
CA ASN A 119 19.82 -33.94 12.52
C ASN A 119 18.72 -34.07 13.59
N ALA A 120 19.07 -34.39 14.84
CA ALA A 120 18.11 -34.47 15.93
C ALA A 120 17.43 -33.11 16.22
N ALA A 121 18.15 -31.99 16.07
CA ALA A 121 17.57 -30.65 16.18
C ALA A 121 16.65 -30.31 14.99
N ALA A 122 17.00 -30.74 13.77
CA ALA A 122 16.17 -30.59 12.58
C ALA A 122 14.88 -31.42 12.67
N GLU A 123 14.97 -32.68 13.12
CA GLU A 123 13.82 -33.57 13.35
C GLU A 123 12.89 -33.03 14.45
N MET A 124 13.45 -32.57 15.58
CA MET A 124 12.68 -31.92 16.64
C MET A 124 11.99 -30.63 16.16
N SER A 125 12.66 -29.85 15.30
CA SER A 125 12.08 -28.65 14.67
C SER A 125 10.93 -29.03 13.72
N GLY A 126 11.11 -30.08 12.91
CA GLY A 126 10.07 -30.66 12.05
C GLY A 126 8.84 -31.10 12.85
N MET A 127 9.03 -31.92 13.88
CA MET A 127 7.97 -32.39 14.76
C MET A 127 7.24 -31.23 15.46
N MET A 128 7.96 -30.21 15.93
CA MET A 128 7.35 -29.02 16.53
C MET A 128 6.56 -28.18 15.52
N ASN A 129 6.95 -28.16 14.24
CA ASN A 129 6.18 -27.54 13.17
C ASN A 129 4.93 -28.34 12.81
N GLU A 130 5.01 -29.68 12.78
CA GLU A 130 3.84 -30.56 12.59
C GLU A 130 2.85 -30.46 13.75
N ILE A 131 3.32 -30.43 15.00
CA ILE A 131 2.46 -30.21 16.18
C ILE A 131 1.77 -28.84 16.11
N ARG A 132 2.49 -27.79 15.69
CA ARG A 132 1.88 -26.46 15.46
C ARG A 132 0.85 -26.48 14.34
N ALA A 133 1.11 -27.20 13.25
CA ALA A 133 0.17 -27.36 12.14
C ALA A 133 -1.10 -28.13 12.56
N MET A 134 -0.95 -29.26 13.26
CA MET A 134 -2.07 -30.03 13.81
C MET A 134 -2.90 -29.19 14.80
N ARG A 135 -2.24 -28.44 15.69
CA ARG A 135 -2.93 -27.53 16.62
C ARG A 135 -3.72 -26.45 15.89
N GLY A 136 -3.13 -25.85 14.84
CA GLY A 136 -3.81 -24.87 13.98
C GLY A 136 -5.02 -25.45 13.25
N MET A 137 -4.93 -26.68 12.74
CA MET A 137 -6.07 -27.38 12.12
C MET A 137 -7.20 -27.65 13.13
N MET A 138 -6.87 -28.14 14.33
CA MET A 138 -7.85 -28.35 15.40
C MET A 138 -8.50 -27.03 15.87
N GLU A 139 -7.71 -25.97 16.07
CA GLU A 139 -8.21 -24.63 16.40
C GLU A 139 -9.17 -24.11 15.32
N THR A 140 -8.87 -24.36 14.04
CA THR A 140 -9.73 -23.96 12.91
C THR A 140 -11.05 -24.74 12.89
N GLN A 141 -11.00 -26.07 12.99
CA GLN A 141 -12.21 -26.92 13.00
C GLN A 141 -13.12 -26.63 14.19
N LEU A 142 -12.56 -26.42 15.39
CA LEU A 142 -13.34 -26.03 16.57
C LEU A 142 -13.98 -24.66 16.41
N ALA A 143 -13.29 -23.70 15.78
CA ALA A 143 -13.83 -22.40 15.49
C ALA A 143 -14.97 -22.45 14.44
N GLU A 144 -14.84 -23.28 13.39
CA GLU A 144 -15.89 -23.49 12.39
C GLU A 144 -17.17 -24.08 13.01
N ILE A 145 -17.05 -25.13 13.84
CA ILE A 145 -18.19 -25.76 14.53
C ILE A 145 -18.87 -24.75 15.48
N SER A 146 -18.08 -23.98 16.22
CA SER A 146 -18.57 -22.92 17.12
C SER A 146 -19.31 -21.82 16.36
N TRP A 147 -18.78 -21.37 15.21
CA TRP A 147 -19.43 -20.33 14.41
C TRP A 147 -20.66 -20.83 13.65
N GLY A 148 -20.62 -22.02 13.05
CA GLY A 148 -21.78 -22.60 12.35
C GLY A 148 -22.98 -22.84 13.27
N SER A 149 -22.74 -23.31 14.50
CA SER A 149 -23.80 -23.46 15.52
C SER A 149 -24.30 -22.11 16.06
N THR A 150 -23.44 -21.09 16.13
CA THR A 150 -23.84 -19.70 16.47
C THR A 150 -24.69 -19.08 15.36
N GLN A 151 -24.33 -19.28 14.09
CA GLN A 151 -25.05 -18.77 12.93
C GLN A 151 -26.48 -19.30 12.82
N GLN A 152 -26.71 -20.57 13.16
CA GLN A 152 -28.06 -21.14 13.24
C GLN A 152 -28.90 -20.59 14.41
N ARG A 153 -28.26 -20.18 15.51
CA ARG A 153 -28.94 -19.66 16.72
C ARG A 153 -29.18 -18.15 16.67
N GLU A 154 -28.29 -17.40 16.04
CA GLU A 154 -28.27 -15.94 16.03
C GLU A 154 -28.08 -15.39 14.60
N PRO A 155 -29.06 -15.61 13.68
CA PRO A 155 -28.93 -15.26 12.27
C PRO A 155 -28.64 -13.77 12.03
N GLN A 156 -29.10 -12.88 12.92
CA GLN A 156 -28.79 -11.45 12.87
C GLN A 156 -27.27 -11.16 12.93
N LYS A 157 -26.46 -11.99 13.60
CA LYS A 157 -24.99 -11.82 13.65
C LYS A 157 -24.33 -12.12 12.31
N ALA A 158 -24.79 -13.15 11.60
CA ALA A 158 -24.29 -13.48 10.27
C ALA A 158 -24.67 -12.40 9.23
N VAL A 159 -25.89 -11.87 9.31
CA VAL A 159 -26.32 -10.70 8.51
C VAL A 159 -25.38 -9.52 8.78
N VAL A 160 -25.17 -9.13 10.04
CA VAL A 160 -24.27 -8.03 10.40
C VAL A 160 -22.84 -8.26 9.89
N LEU A 161 -22.30 -9.47 10.02
CA LEU A 161 -20.97 -9.80 9.54
C LEU A 161 -20.84 -9.56 8.03
N ARG A 162 -21.76 -10.12 7.25
CA ARG A 162 -21.77 -9.97 5.79
C ARG A 162 -21.91 -8.51 5.38
N GLU A 163 -22.78 -7.75 6.04
CA GLU A 163 -22.98 -6.32 5.81
C GLU A 163 -21.74 -5.46 6.16
N MET A 164 -20.95 -5.86 7.16
CA MET A 164 -19.68 -5.22 7.53
C MET A 164 -18.54 -5.55 6.56
N LEU A 165 -18.37 -6.82 6.21
CA LEU A 165 -17.35 -7.26 5.24
C LEU A 165 -17.63 -6.66 3.86
N ALA A 166 -18.88 -6.65 3.40
CA ALA A 166 -19.30 -6.03 2.14
C ALA A 166 -19.12 -4.50 2.13
N ALA A 167 -19.13 -3.86 3.30
CA ALA A 167 -18.81 -2.44 3.43
C ALA A 167 -17.30 -2.15 3.54
N GLY A 168 -16.44 -3.18 3.52
CA GLY A 168 -14.97 -3.06 3.59
C GLY A 168 -14.38 -2.98 5.01
N PHE A 169 -15.13 -3.31 6.06
CA PHE A 169 -14.55 -3.37 7.41
C PHE A 169 -13.79 -4.69 7.62
N SER A 170 -12.75 -4.67 8.46
CA SER A 170 -11.96 -5.87 8.75
C SER A 170 -12.79 -6.97 9.40
N ALA A 171 -12.44 -8.22 9.11
CA ALA A 171 -12.95 -9.38 9.85
C ALA A 171 -12.71 -9.27 11.37
N SER A 172 -11.58 -8.67 11.78
CA SER A 172 -11.25 -8.44 13.20
C SER A 172 -12.16 -7.41 13.87
N LEU A 173 -12.43 -6.26 13.24
CA LEU A 173 -13.36 -5.26 13.76
C LEU A 173 -14.80 -5.76 13.72
N ALA A 174 -15.21 -6.40 12.63
CA ALA A 174 -16.55 -6.98 12.50
C ALA A 174 -16.82 -8.03 13.59
N ARG A 175 -15.91 -9.00 13.77
CA ARG A 175 -16.00 -9.99 14.84
C ARG A 175 -16.05 -9.35 16.22
N TYR A 176 -15.16 -8.40 16.51
CA TYR A 176 -15.12 -7.71 17.80
C TYR A 176 -16.45 -7.02 18.13
N LEU A 177 -17.08 -6.36 17.16
CA LEU A 177 -18.39 -5.72 17.37
C LEU A 177 -19.53 -6.75 17.50
N ILE A 178 -19.50 -7.83 16.75
CA ILE A 178 -20.52 -8.90 16.78
C ILE A 178 -20.49 -9.69 18.09
N ASP A 179 -19.30 -9.97 18.62
CA ASP A 179 -19.09 -10.59 19.94
C ASP A 179 -19.58 -9.66 21.10
N LYS A 180 -19.90 -8.40 20.79
CA LYS A 180 -20.38 -7.36 21.71
C LYS A 180 -21.80 -6.85 21.40
N LEU A 181 -22.45 -7.39 20.38
CA LEU A 181 -23.80 -7.04 19.98
C LEU A 181 -24.80 -7.43 21.09
N PRO A 182 -25.70 -6.53 21.53
CA PRO A 182 -26.72 -6.86 22.52
C PRO A 182 -27.65 -7.99 22.06
N ALA A 183 -28.01 -8.87 22.98
CA ALA A 183 -28.97 -9.95 22.72
C ALA A 183 -30.40 -9.39 22.48
N GLY A 184 -31.21 -10.13 21.72
CA GLY A 184 -32.61 -9.79 21.46
C GLY A 184 -32.86 -8.71 20.41
N LEU A 185 -31.81 -8.16 19.76
CA LEU A 185 -31.97 -7.22 18.66
C LEU A 185 -32.29 -7.92 17.33
N ASP A 186 -33.23 -7.34 16.56
CA ASP A 186 -33.43 -7.72 15.15
C ASP A 186 -32.25 -7.28 14.26
N GLY A 187 -32.20 -7.72 13.00
CA GLY A 187 -31.11 -7.36 12.08
C GLY A 187 -30.96 -5.86 11.79
N ALA A 188 -32.06 -5.09 11.75
CA ALA A 188 -32.04 -3.66 11.49
C ALA A 188 -31.70 -2.84 12.74
N GLN A 189 -32.12 -3.29 13.92
CA GLN A 189 -31.66 -2.79 15.22
C GLN A 189 -30.16 -3.08 15.41
N SER A 190 -29.71 -4.29 15.06
CA SER A 190 -28.31 -4.70 15.14
C SER A 190 -27.42 -3.83 14.24
N MET A 191 -27.81 -3.63 12.98
CA MET A 191 -27.09 -2.72 12.08
C MET A 191 -27.10 -1.26 12.54
N ARG A 192 -28.20 -0.78 13.16
CA ARG A 192 -28.22 0.56 13.78
C ARG A 192 -27.23 0.65 14.94
N TRP A 193 -27.17 -0.35 15.82
CA TRP A 193 -26.20 -0.39 16.92
C TRP A 193 -24.76 -0.36 16.39
N ILE A 194 -24.43 -1.19 15.40
CA ILE A 194 -23.10 -1.21 14.74
C ILE A 194 -22.72 0.17 14.19
N LYS A 195 -23.63 0.81 13.44
CA LYS A 195 -23.42 2.17 12.91
C LYS A 195 -23.20 3.18 14.03
N THR A 196 -23.95 3.10 15.13
CA THR A 196 -23.78 3.97 16.31
C THR A 196 -22.41 3.78 16.96
N VAL A 197 -21.97 2.54 17.18
CA VAL A 197 -20.65 2.26 17.75
C VAL A 197 -19.53 2.75 16.84
N LEU A 198 -19.58 2.46 15.54
CA LEU A 198 -18.59 2.96 14.57
C LEU A 198 -18.54 4.49 14.54
N SER A 199 -19.70 5.16 14.51
CA SER A 199 -19.78 6.64 14.51
C SER A 199 -19.24 7.26 15.80
N ARG A 200 -19.38 6.60 16.96
CA ARG A 200 -18.82 7.06 18.25
C ARG A 200 -17.30 6.96 18.28
N ASN A 201 -16.72 5.93 17.65
CA ASN A 201 -15.26 5.70 17.65
C ASN A 201 -14.52 6.41 16.51
N LEU A 202 -15.25 6.93 15.53
CA LEU A 202 -14.67 7.80 14.50
C LEU A 202 -14.40 9.18 15.10
N ASN A 203 -13.17 9.41 15.55
CA ASN A 203 -12.72 10.71 16.02
C ASN A 203 -12.71 11.71 14.85
N THR A 204 -13.43 12.81 14.97
CA THR A 204 -13.39 13.91 13.98
C THR A 204 -13.31 15.26 14.66
N VAL A 205 -12.71 16.23 13.96
CA VAL A 205 -12.70 17.64 14.36
C VAL A 205 -14.13 18.18 14.32
N ALA A 206 -14.62 18.68 15.46
CA ALA A 206 -16.00 19.16 15.59
C ALA A 206 -16.22 20.57 15.03
N ASN A 207 -15.16 21.39 14.95
CA ASN A 207 -15.25 22.78 14.52
C ASN A 207 -14.00 23.17 13.70
N GLU A 208 -14.18 23.33 12.40
CA GLU A 208 -13.14 23.85 11.50
C GLU A 208 -12.77 25.30 11.83
N ASP A 209 -13.76 26.13 12.17
CA ASP A 209 -13.55 27.55 12.44
C ASP A 209 -12.52 27.73 13.56
N ALA A 210 -12.68 26.99 14.66
CA ALA A 210 -11.74 27.03 15.78
C ALA A 210 -10.30 26.63 15.39
N MET A 211 -10.14 25.68 14.44
CA MET A 211 -8.83 25.26 13.96
C MET A 211 -8.19 26.31 13.05
N LEU A 212 -8.95 26.86 12.11
CA LEU A 212 -8.48 27.93 11.22
C LEU A 212 -8.23 29.23 11.98
N GLU A 213 -9.02 29.51 13.03
CA GLU A 213 -8.82 30.66 13.93
C GLU A 213 -7.60 30.49 14.82
N GLN A 214 -7.27 29.27 15.28
CA GLN A 214 -6.06 29.03 16.06
C GLN A 214 -4.78 29.19 15.22
N GLY A 215 -4.81 28.80 13.95
CA GLY A 215 -3.65 28.85 13.07
C GLY A 215 -2.51 27.91 13.49
N GLY A 216 -1.28 28.28 13.13
CA GLY A 216 -0.05 27.52 13.39
C GLY A 216 0.56 26.85 12.15
N VAL A 217 1.53 25.95 12.39
CA VAL A 217 2.29 25.27 11.34
C VAL A 217 1.73 23.85 11.12
N PHE A 218 1.29 23.57 9.91
CA PHE A 218 0.76 22.25 9.53
C PHE A 218 1.56 21.65 8.38
N ALA A 219 1.91 20.36 8.48
CA ALA A 219 2.60 19.64 7.41
C ALA A 219 1.71 18.50 6.89
N LEU A 220 1.41 18.51 5.60
CA LEU A 220 0.68 17.41 4.97
C LEU A 220 1.68 16.33 4.59
N VAL A 221 1.51 15.12 5.13
CA VAL A 221 2.46 14.00 4.99
C VAL A 221 1.77 12.74 4.45
N GLY A 222 2.54 11.77 3.95
CA GLY A 222 2.04 10.51 3.42
C GLY A 222 2.57 10.14 2.03
N PRO A 223 2.13 9.00 1.46
CA PRO A 223 2.71 8.40 0.26
C PRO A 223 2.74 9.25 -1.01
N THR A 224 3.48 8.79 -2.02
CA THR A 224 3.38 9.31 -3.39
C THR A 224 1.94 9.19 -3.91
N GLY A 225 1.48 10.15 -4.73
CA GLY A 225 0.15 10.11 -5.35
C GLY A 225 -1.06 10.25 -4.41
N VAL A 226 -0.89 10.31 -3.08
CA VAL A 226 -1.99 10.37 -2.10
C VAL A 226 -2.79 11.69 -2.10
N GLY A 227 -2.33 12.71 -2.84
CA GLY A 227 -3.03 14.01 -2.94
C GLY A 227 -2.63 15.05 -1.90
N LYS A 228 -1.40 15.01 -1.36
CA LYS A 228 -0.85 16.05 -0.45
C LYS A 228 -0.95 17.45 -1.07
N THR A 229 -0.27 17.71 -2.18
CA THR A 229 -0.22 19.02 -2.85
C THR A 229 -1.60 19.61 -3.14
N THR A 230 -2.53 18.79 -3.63
CA THR A 230 -3.92 19.20 -3.86
C THR A 230 -4.64 19.52 -2.55
N SER A 231 -4.45 18.72 -1.50
CA SER A 231 -5.03 18.98 -0.17
C SER A 231 -4.43 20.23 0.47
N THR A 232 -3.13 20.48 0.29
CA THR A 232 -2.44 21.70 0.71
C THR A 232 -3.07 22.91 0.01
N ALA A 233 -3.31 22.84 -1.30
CA ALA A 233 -3.96 23.91 -2.06
C ALA A 233 -5.42 24.17 -1.62
N LYS A 234 -6.22 23.12 -1.34
CA LYS A 234 -7.59 23.26 -0.82
C LYS A 234 -7.61 23.91 0.56
N LEU A 235 -6.74 23.49 1.47
CA LEU A 235 -6.61 24.08 2.80
C LEU A 235 -6.07 25.52 2.74
N ALA A 236 -5.10 25.79 1.85
CA ALA A 236 -4.57 27.13 1.59
C ALA A 236 -5.68 28.08 1.14
N ALA A 237 -6.49 27.68 0.16
CA ALA A 237 -7.62 28.47 -0.32
C ALA A 237 -8.62 28.77 0.80
N ARG A 238 -8.95 27.79 1.67
CA ARG A 238 -9.80 28.01 2.86
C ARG A 238 -9.19 29.01 3.85
N CYS A 239 -7.89 28.91 4.14
CA CYS A 239 -7.18 29.90 4.97
C CYS A 239 -7.22 31.31 4.36
N VAL A 240 -7.00 31.46 3.06
CA VAL A 240 -7.03 32.75 2.35
C VAL A 240 -8.42 33.36 2.34
N MET A 241 -9.46 32.55 2.09
CA MET A 241 -10.86 33.01 2.12
C MET A 241 -11.31 33.54 3.49
N ARG A 242 -10.68 33.06 4.58
CA ARG A 242 -10.99 33.47 5.95
C ARG A 242 -10.15 34.66 6.44
N HIS A 243 -8.83 34.57 6.24
CA HIS A 243 -7.84 35.43 6.91
C HIS A 243 -7.05 36.33 5.95
N GLY A 244 -7.27 36.22 4.64
CA GLY A 244 -6.50 36.92 3.62
C GLY A 244 -5.14 36.27 3.31
N PRO A 245 -4.57 36.54 2.12
CA PRO A 245 -3.32 35.91 1.67
C PRO A 245 -2.09 36.35 2.48
N GLU A 246 -2.08 37.57 3.00
CA GLU A 246 -1.02 38.10 3.86
C GLU A 246 -0.85 37.32 5.17
N LYS A 247 -1.89 36.63 5.66
CA LYS A 247 -1.84 35.79 6.87
C LYS A 247 -1.33 34.38 6.63
N LEU A 248 -1.32 33.89 5.39
CA LEU A 248 -0.84 32.56 5.02
C LEU A 248 0.61 32.60 4.51
N ALA A 249 1.34 31.51 4.71
CA ALA A 249 2.51 31.17 3.89
C ALA A 249 2.47 29.69 3.49
N LEU A 250 3.05 29.39 2.33
CA LEU A 250 3.19 28.04 1.81
C LEU A 250 4.67 27.67 1.75
N ILE A 251 5.00 26.47 2.20
CA ILE A 251 6.33 25.87 2.09
C ILE A 251 6.17 24.56 1.29
N THR A 252 7.14 24.23 0.44
CA THR A 252 7.25 22.91 -0.18
C THR A 252 8.63 22.30 0.09
N THR A 253 8.64 21.02 0.44
CA THR A 253 9.86 20.21 0.52
C THR A 253 10.06 19.33 -0.72
N ASP A 254 9.11 19.31 -1.66
CA ASP A 254 9.21 18.58 -2.93
C ASP A 254 9.95 19.40 -4.00
N ALA A 255 11.17 19.84 -3.66
CA ALA A 255 12.00 20.68 -4.52
C ALA A 255 12.53 19.96 -5.78
N TYR A 256 12.43 18.62 -5.83
CA TYR A 256 12.99 17.79 -6.90
C TYR A 256 11.95 17.37 -7.96
N ARG A 257 10.66 17.25 -7.62
CA ARG A 257 9.63 16.84 -8.57
C ARG A 257 8.99 18.06 -9.22
N ILE A 258 9.56 18.45 -10.38
CA ILE A 258 9.17 19.60 -11.21
C ILE A 258 7.64 19.85 -11.19
N GLY A 259 6.84 18.85 -11.57
CA GLY A 259 5.38 19.01 -11.67
C GLY A 259 4.66 19.29 -10.35
N ALA A 260 5.10 18.73 -9.21
CA ALA A 260 4.46 18.97 -7.92
C ALA A 260 4.80 20.37 -7.37
N HIS A 261 6.08 20.75 -7.48
CA HIS A 261 6.57 22.08 -7.12
C HIS A 261 5.88 23.19 -7.94
N GLU A 262 5.79 23.00 -9.27
CA GLU A 262 5.10 23.96 -10.14
C GLU A 262 3.60 24.03 -9.87
N GLN A 263 2.94 22.90 -9.59
CA GLN A 263 1.52 22.87 -9.24
C GLN A 263 1.22 23.71 -7.98
N LEU A 264 2.00 23.56 -6.90
CA LEU A 264 1.81 24.37 -5.70
C LEU A 264 2.11 25.85 -5.97
N ARG A 265 3.15 26.16 -6.77
CA ARG A 265 3.49 27.55 -7.13
C ARG A 265 2.40 28.21 -7.98
N ILE A 266 1.71 27.46 -8.85
CA ILE A 266 0.55 27.95 -9.60
C ILE A 266 -0.60 28.27 -8.64
N TYR A 267 -0.94 27.38 -7.70
CA TYR A 267 -1.96 27.66 -6.69
C TYR A 267 -1.60 28.86 -5.81
N GLY A 268 -0.34 28.97 -5.36
CA GLY A 268 0.14 30.14 -4.62
C GLY A 268 -0.05 31.43 -5.41
N LYS A 269 0.30 31.45 -6.70
CA LYS A 269 0.08 32.62 -7.58
C LYS A 269 -1.40 32.97 -7.74
N ILE A 270 -2.28 31.98 -7.87
CA ILE A 270 -3.74 32.19 -7.97
C ILE A 270 -4.31 32.77 -6.67
N LEU A 271 -3.81 32.29 -5.52
CA LEU A 271 -4.23 32.71 -4.19
C LEU A 271 -3.55 33.99 -3.67
N GLY A 272 -2.56 34.54 -4.39
CA GLY A 272 -1.77 35.69 -3.93
C GLY A 272 -0.76 35.37 -2.81
N VAL A 273 -0.40 34.09 -2.63
CA VAL A 273 0.45 33.61 -1.54
C VAL A 273 1.79 33.10 -2.06
N MET A 274 2.88 33.59 -1.47
CA MET A 274 4.23 33.15 -1.78
C MET A 274 4.47 31.70 -1.34
N VAL A 275 5.11 30.93 -2.22
CA VAL A 275 5.56 29.55 -1.96
C VAL A 275 7.06 29.54 -1.77
N HIS A 276 7.50 29.11 -0.59
CA HIS A 276 8.92 28.96 -0.22
C HIS A 276 9.35 27.52 -0.50
N SER A 277 10.55 27.32 -1.04
CA SER A 277 11.13 26.00 -1.31
C SER A 277 12.25 25.75 -0.30
N VAL A 278 12.23 24.60 0.39
CA VAL A 278 13.21 24.21 1.41
C VAL A 278 13.71 22.79 1.14
N LYS A 279 14.99 22.53 1.38
CA LYS A 279 15.60 21.22 1.06
C LYS A 279 15.82 20.34 2.27
N ASP A 280 16.12 20.94 3.41
CA ASP A 280 16.49 20.23 4.64
C ASP A 280 15.96 20.92 5.92
N GLU A 281 16.29 20.34 7.07
CA GLU A 281 15.89 20.83 8.40
C GLU A 281 16.43 22.25 8.70
N ALA A 282 17.62 22.60 8.21
CA ALA A 282 18.21 23.92 8.44
C ALA A 282 17.48 24.99 7.62
N ASP A 283 17.24 24.72 6.32
CA ASP A 283 16.40 25.56 5.46
C ASP A 283 15.00 25.77 6.06
N LEU A 284 14.34 24.68 6.48
CA LEU A 284 13.00 24.74 7.07
C LEU A 284 12.98 25.54 8.38
N ARG A 285 13.99 25.37 9.24
CA ARG A 285 14.14 26.13 10.48
C ARG A 285 14.36 27.63 10.23
N ILE A 286 15.06 28.00 9.17
CA ILE A 286 15.24 29.41 8.78
C ILE A 286 13.91 29.96 8.26
N ALA A 287 13.26 29.28 7.32
CA ALA A 287 11.98 29.69 6.74
C ALA A 287 10.89 29.88 7.82
N LEU A 288 10.76 28.95 8.79
CA LEU A 288 9.78 29.08 9.86
C LEU A 288 10.08 30.24 10.83
N LYS A 289 11.36 30.60 11.03
CA LYS A 289 11.74 31.79 11.82
C LYS A 289 11.37 33.10 11.12
N GLU A 290 11.56 33.17 9.81
CA GLU A 290 11.15 34.33 9.00
C GLU A 290 9.62 34.45 8.94
N LEU A 291 8.93 33.32 8.82
CA LEU A 291 7.47 33.24 8.70
C LEU A 291 6.73 33.27 10.06
N LYS A 292 7.41 33.49 11.19
CA LYS A 292 6.82 33.48 12.55
C LYS A 292 5.65 34.46 12.76
N ASN A 293 5.55 35.50 11.93
CA ASN A 293 4.49 36.52 11.97
C ASN A 293 3.25 36.14 11.12
N LYS A 294 3.30 35.01 10.40
CA LYS A 294 2.17 34.45 9.67
C LYS A 294 1.23 33.74 10.64
N HIS A 295 -0.07 33.83 10.37
CA HIS A 295 -1.10 33.14 11.15
C HIS A 295 -1.04 31.63 10.94
N THR A 296 -0.91 31.23 9.67
CA THR A 296 -0.84 29.83 9.27
C THR A 296 0.34 29.63 8.33
N VAL A 297 1.07 28.53 8.52
CA VAL A 297 2.07 28.04 7.56
C VAL A 297 1.68 26.62 7.17
N LEU A 298 1.49 26.37 5.87
CA LEU A 298 1.23 25.03 5.35
C LEU A 298 2.46 24.50 4.62
N ILE A 299 2.92 23.31 5.00
CA ILE A 299 4.07 22.62 4.43
C ILE A 299 3.57 21.45 3.58
N ASP A 300 3.80 21.51 2.28
CA ASP A 300 3.61 20.39 1.37
C ASP A 300 4.88 19.54 1.32
N THR A 301 4.82 18.29 1.78
CA THR A 301 6.01 17.43 1.78
C THR A 301 6.15 16.61 0.51
N VAL A 302 7.40 16.25 0.18
CA VAL A 302 7.68 15.23 -0.83
C VAL A 302 6.95 13.92 -0.51
N GLY A 303 6.40 13.28 -1.54
CA GLY A 303 5.80 11.95 -1.39
C GLY A 303 6.86 10.86 -1.30
N VAL A 304 6.78 10.08 -0.22
CA VAL A 304 7.74 9.00 0.08
C VAL A 304 6.97 7.70 0.31
N SER A 305 7.45 6.59 -0.27
CA SER A 305 6.89 5.26 -0.03
C SER A 305 6.96 4.91 1.47
N GLN A 306 5.92 4.29 2.03
CA GLN A 306 5.87 3.96 3.46
C GLN A 306 6.91 2.91 3.91
N ARG A 307 7.65 2.32 2.97
CA ARG A 307 8.73 1.35 3.20
C ARG A 307 10.13 1.95 3.01
N ASP A 308 10.21 3.23 2.68
CA ASP A 308 11.46 3.96 2.42
C ASP A 308 12.00 4.60 3.71
N GLN A 309 13.31 4.65 3.87
CA GLN A 309 13.97 5.28 5.02
C GLN A 309 13.75 6.80 5.06
N MET A 310 13.52 7.42 3.89
CA MET A 310 13.20 8.85 3.77
C MET A 310 11.94 9.27 4.54
N VAL A 311 11.05 8.34 4.93
CA VAL A 311 9.90 8.66 5.82
C VAL A 311 10.39 9.11 7.20
N THR A 312 11.36 8.39 7.76
CA THR A 312 11.96 8.72 9.06
C THR A 312 12.69 10.06 9.00
N GLU A 313 13.43 10.31 7.91
CA GLU A 313 14.12 11.57 7.66
C GLU A 313 13.13 12.75 7.55
N GLN A 314 12.01 12.56 6.84
CA GLN A 314 10.94 13.56 6.75
C GLN A 314 10.31 13.85 8.12
N VAL A 315 10.04 12.82 8.94
CA VAL A 315 9.49 13.02 10.31
C VAL A 315 10.50 13.71 11.22
N ALA A 316 11.80 13.38 11.09
CA ALA A 316 12.89 14.03 11.82
C ALA A 316 13.02 15.50 11.44
N MET A 317 13.11 15.83 10.14
CA MET A 317 13.17 17.18 9.60
C MET A 317 12.02 18.07 10.12
N LEU A 318 10.80 17.58 10.09
CA LEU A 318 9.62 18.32 10.59
C LEU A 318 9.66 18.51 12.11
N SER A 319 10.13 17.53 12.87
CA SER A 319 10.23 17.61 14.33
C SER A 319 11.41 18.48 14.80
N GLY A 320 12.52 18.48 14.06
CA GLY A 320 13.72 19.27 14.33
C GLY A 320 13.62 20.74 13.90
N ALA A 321 12.59 21.10 13.12
CA ALA A 321 12.40 22.43 12.55
C ALA A 321 12.33 23.60 13.57
N GLY A 322 12.15 23.31 14.86
CA GLY A 322 12.12 24.31 15.93
C GLY A 322 10.78 25.05 16.08
N ALA A 323 9.70 24.46 15.57
CA ALA A 323 8.32 24.91 15.74
C ALA A 323 7.41 23.70 16.04
N ASP A 324 6.22 23.93 16.60
CA ASP A 324 5.19 22.90 16.77
C ASP A 324 4.53 22.57 15.41
N VAL A 325 5.14 21.64 14.67
CA VAL A 325 4.67 21.23 13.34
C VAL A 325 3.62 20.12 13.47
N LYS A 326 2.35 20.49 13.26
CA LYS A 326 1.20 19.58 13.30
C LYS A 326 1.10 18.80 11.99
N ARG A 327 1.46 17.52 12.02
CA ARG A 327 1.45 16.63 10.84
C ARG A 327 0.04 16.10 10.58
N LEU A 328 -0.46 16.28 9.36
CA LEU A 328 -1.73 15.75 8.87
C LEU A 328 -1.43 14.64 7.85
N LEU A 329 -1.72 13.40 8.21
CA LEU A 329 -1.46 12.24 7.36
C LEU A 329 -2.56 12.08 6.31
N CYS A 330 -2.22 12.26 5.04
CA CYS A 330 -3.12 11.96 3.92
C CYS A 330 -3.21 10.44 3.72
N LEU A 331 -4.43 9.91 3.71
CA LEU A 331 -4.75 8.49 3.53
C LEU A 331 -5.58 8.30 2.26
N ASN A 332 -5.10 7.48 1.33
CA ASN A 332 -5.82 7.17 0.10
C ASN A 332 -7.04 6.27 0.40
N SER A 333 -8.25 6.75 0.14
CA SER A 333 -9.48 5.97 0.37
C SER A 333 -9.62 4.75 -0.56
N THR A 334 -8.85 4.67 -1.66
CA THR A 334 -8.86 3.51 -2.57
C THR A 334 -7.86 2.41 -2.18
N ALA A 335 -7.03 2.63 -1.16
CA ALA A 335 -6.01 1.67 -0.75
C ALA A 335 -6.58 0.49 0.05
N THR A 336 -5.86 -0.64 0.05
CA THR A 336 -6.21 -1.77 0.93
C THR A 336 -5.86 -1.44 2.38
N GLN A 337 -6.50 -2.17 3.29
CA GLN A 337 -6.31 -2.03 4.72
C GLN A 337 -4.87 -2.34 5.18
N GLU A 338 -4.19 -3.26 4.50
CA GLU A 338 -2.80 -3.63 4.75
C GLU A 338 -1.87 -2.45 4.43
N THR A 339 -2.01 -1.87 3.23
CA THR A 339 -1.26 -0.68 2.82
C THR A 339 -1.53 0.48 3.77
N LEU A 340 -2.79 0.72 4.15
CA LEU A 340 -3.15 1.79 5.08
C LEU A 340 -2.54 1.58 6.48
N ASN A 341 -2.48 0.34 6.98
CA ASN A 341 -1.80 0.05 8.25
C ASN A 341 -0.28 0.22 8.15
N GLU A 342 0.37 -0.15 7.04
CA GLU A 342 1.78 0.18 6.82
C GLU A 342 2.02 1.69 6.83
N VAL A 343 1.19 2.45 6.11
CA VAL A 343 1.28 3.92 6.03
C VAL A 343 1.12 4.55 7.40
N VAL A 344 0.11 4.16 8.19
CA VAL A 344 -0.09 4.70 9.52
C VAL A 344 1.08 4.34 10.45
N ARG A 345 1.60 3.10 10.40
CA ARG A 345 2.78 2.70 11.20
C ARG A 345 4.03 3.49 10.83
N ALA A 346 4.29 3.73 9.54
CA ALA A 346 5.45 4.46 9.06
C ALA A 346 5.42 5.96 9.42
N TYR A 347 4.24 6.59 9.43
CA TYR A 347 4.07 8.02 9.72
C TYR A 347 3.63 8.33 11.17
N GLN A 348 3.48 7.32 12.04
CA GLN A 348 3.25 7.48 13.48
C GLN A 348 4.45 8.16 14.18
N GLY A 349 4.22 8.72 15.38
CA GLY A 349 5.24 9.41 16.18
C GLY A 349 4.86 10.84 16.56
N SER A 350 5.84 11.61 17.04
CA SER A 350 5.67 13.00 17.52
C SER A 350 5.03 13.91 16.47
N GLY A 351 4.10 14.76 16.90
CA GLY A 351 3.45 15.76 16.05
C GLY A 351 2.39 15.22 15.07
N LEU A 352 2.04 13.93 15.05
CA LEU A 352 0.90 13.44 14.26
C LEU A 352 -0.42 13.93 14.87
N ALA A 353 -0.97 15.02 14.33
CA ALA A 353 -2.18 15.67 14.85
C ALA A 353 -3.47 15.00 14.37
N GLY A 354 -3.44 14.37 13.20
CA GLY A 354 -4.60 13.71 12.60
C GLY A 354 -4.38 13.25 11.17
N CYS A 355 -5.47 12.97 10.46
CA CYS A 355 -5.45 12.53 9.07
C CYS A 355 -6.47 13.25 8.18
N ILE A 356 -6.25 13.13 6.87
CA ILE A 356 -7.16 13.55 5.80
C ILE A 356 -7.43 12.33 4.93
N MET A 357 -8.69 11.96 4.74
CA MET A 357 -9.06 10.93 3.77
C MET A 357 -9.13 11.56 2.37
N THR A 358 -8.33 11.08 1.43
CA THR A 358 -8.30 11.59 0.05
C THR A 358 -8.91 10.60 -0.94
N LYS A 359 -9.23 11.07 -2.15
CA LYS A 359 -9.74 10.25 -3.27
C LYS A 359 -11.04 9.49 -2.94
N LEU A 360 -11.93 10.08 -2.14
CA LEU A 360 -13.22 9.48 -1.78
C LEU A 360 -14.16 9.31 -3.00
N ASP A 361 -13.92 10.11 -4.03
CA ASP A 361 -14.55 10.09 -5.35
C ASP A 361 -14.08 8.93 -6.24
N GLU A 362 -12.87 8.43 -6.03
CA GLU A 362 -12.32 7.24 -6.74
C GLU A 362 -12.61 5.93 -5.99
N ALA A 363 -13.16 5.98 -4.77
CA ALA A 363 -13.25 4.85 -3.86
C ALA A 363 -14.56 4.04 -4.01
N ALA A 364 -14.44 2.82 -4.55
CA ALA A 364 -15.55 1.85 -4.63
C ALA A 364 -16.09 1.43 -3.25
N SER A 365 -15.23 1.41 -2.23
CA SER A 365 -15.61 1.25 -0.83
C SER A 365 -14.70 2.10 0.06
N ILE A 366 -15.23 2.54 1.20
CA ILE A 366 -14.53 3.40 2.17
C ILE A 366 -14.40 2.75 3.56
N GLY A 367 -14.92 1.53 3.76
CA GLY A 367 -14.79 0.82 5.03
C GLY A 367 -13.33 0.52 5.38
N ASN A 368 -12.49 0.19 4.39
CA ASN A 368 -11.06 -0.13 4.60
C ASN A 368 -10.32 0.99 5.35
N VAL A 369 -10.58 2.24 4.96
CA VAL A 369 -9.93 3.41 5.54
C VAL A 369 -10.60 3.85 6.84
N LEU A 370 -11.92 3.74 6.96
CA LEU A 370 -12.63 4.00 8.20
C LEU A 370 -12.25 3.01 9.31
N ASP A 371 -12.08 1.73 8.97
CA ASP A 371 -11.58 0.67 9.86
C ASP A 371 -10.21 1.04 10.46
N VAL A 372 -9.26 1.45 9.61
CA VAL A 372 -7.92 1.86 10.04
C VAL A 372 -7.98 3.14 10.88
N VAL A 373 -8.72 4.17 10.45
CA VAL A 373 -8.87 5.42 11.22
C VAL A 373 -9.46 5.15 12.61
N ILE A 374 -10.49 4.30 12.71
CA ILE A 374 -11.13 3.90 13.97
C ILE A 374 -10.16 3.10 14.85
N ARG A 375 -9.53 2.03 14.34
CA ARG A 375 -8.64 1.17 15.13
C ARG A 375 -7.37 1.88 15.59
N GLN A 376 -6.82 2.75 14.75
CA GLN A 376 -5.63 3.57 15.05
C GLN A 376 -5.98 4.87 15.81
N LYS A 377 -7.26 5.09 16.12
CA LYS A 377 -7.80 6.26 16.84
C LYS A 377 -7.43 7.62 16.24
N LEU A 378 -7.15 7.67 14.95
CA LEU A 378 -6.72 8.89 14.27
C LEU A 378 -7.85 9.93 14.29
N ASN A 379 -7.52 11.17 14.63
CA ASN A 379 -8.45 12.27 14.50
C ASN A 379 -8.58 12.63 13.01
N LEU A 380 -9.76 12.43 12.43
CA LEU A 380 -10.03 12.72 11.03
C LEU A 380 -10.47 14.18 10.88
N PHE A 381 -9.65 14.98 10.20
CA PHE A 381 -9.90 16.40 10.00
C PHE A 381 -10.82 16.59 8.78
N TYR A 382 -10.37 16.11 7.62
CA TYR A 382 -11.03 16.38 6.35
C TYR A 382 -11.20 15.14 5.50
N VAL A 383 -12.13 15.23 4.56
CA VAL A 383 -12.33 14.28 3.49
C VAL A 383 -12.34 15.01 2.14
N SER A 384 -11.53 14.55 1.19
CA SER A 384 -11.45 15.08 -0.18
C SER A 384 -12.18 14.14 -1.13
N ASN A 385 -13.20 14.67 -1.81
CA ASN A 385 -14.09 13.96 -2.73
C ASN A 385 -14.15 14.77 -4.05
N GLY A 386 -13.12 14.65 -4.88
CA GLY A 386 -12.97 15.38 -6.14
C GLY A 386 -11.68 16.21 -6.24
N GLN A 387 -11.50 16.89 -7.37
CA GLN A 387 -10.27 17.61 -7.72
C GLN A 387 -10.36 19.13 -7.59
N ARG A 388 -11.56 19.71 -7.42
CA ARG A 388 -11.78 21.17 -7.38
C ARG A 388 -11.19 21.80 -6.12
N VAL A 389 -10.70 23.04 -6.27
CA VAL A 389 -10.03 23.81 -5.23
C VAL A 389 -10.76 25.16 -5.08
N PRO A 390 -11.34 25.48 -3.91
CA PRO A 390 -11.32 24.75 -2.62
C PRO A 390 -12.41 23.68 -2.43
N GLU A 391 -13.35 23.54 -3.35
CA GLU A 391 -14.70 23.04 -3.05
C GLU A 391 -14.75 21.56 -2.66
N ASP A 392 -13.87 20.74 -3.22
CA ASP A 392 -13.87 19.29 -3.00
C ASP A 392 -13.10 18.86 -1.73
N LEU A 393 -13.05 19.73 -0.70
CA LEU A 393 -12.60 19.39 0.65
C LEU A 393 -13.76 19.61 1.62
N TYR A 394 -14.05 18.64 2.47
CA TYR A 394 -15.19 18.64 3.39
C TYR A 394 -14.74 18.31 4.81
N LEU A 395 -15.34 18.93 5.82
CA LEU A 395 -15.17 18.53 7.21
C LEU A 395 -15.74 17.11 7.41
N ALA A 396 -15.09 16.30 8.24
CA ALA A 396 -15.47 14.90 8.42
C ALA A 396 -16.74 14.73 9.28
N ASP A 397 -17.89 14.52 8.63
CA ASP A 397 -19.13 14.12 9.29
C ASP A 397 -19.18 12.60 9.56
N ARG A 398 -19.35 12.24 10.83
CA ARG A 398 -19.28 10.84 11.29
C ARG A 398 -20.45 10.01 10.77
N GLY A 399 -21.66 10.53 10.87
CA GLY A 399 -22.88 9.83 10.49
C GLY A 399 -22.91 9.56 8.99
N TYR A 400 -22.62 10.59 8.20
CA TYR A 400 -22.52 10.54 6.74
C TYR A 400 -21.47 9.52 6.27
N LEU A 401 -20.26 9.53 6.84
CA LEU A 401 -19.20 8.60 6.41
C LEU A 401 -19.55 7.14 6.73
N ILE A 402 -20.07 6.86 7.91
CA ILE A 402 -20.52 5.51 8.27
C ILE A 402 -21.72 5.08 7.40
N ASP A 403 -22.71 5.94 7.18
CA ASP A 403 -23.84 5.63 6.30
C ASP A 403 -23.41 5.43 4.84
N ARG A 404 -22.46 6.21 4.33
CA ARG A 404 -21.91 6.08 2.97
C ARG A 404 -21.18 4.75 2.80
N ALA A 405 -20.36 4.34 3.77
CA ALA A 405 -19.69 3.03 3.76
C ALA A 405 -20.71 1.88 3.62
N PHE A 406 -21.83 1.95 4.35
CA PHE A 406 -22.88 0.95 4.27
C PHE A 406 -23.88 1.12 3.10
N LYS A 407 -23.75 2.16 2.26
CA LYS A 407 -24.59 2.40 1.06
C LYS A 407 -23.88 2.06 -0.25
N LEU A 408 -22.55 2.13 -0.31
CA LEU A 408 -21.74 1.81 -1.50
C LEU A 408 -21.75 0.32 -1.91
N LYS A 409 -22.43 -0.54 -1.14
CA LYS A 409 -22.52 -2.02 -1.33
C LYS A 409 -23.07 -2.50 -2.68
N ARG A 410 -23.72 -1.64 -3.46
CA ARG A 410 -24.76 -2.08 -4.43
C ARG A 410 -24.25 -2.91 -5.60
N ASP A 411 -23.00 -2.74 -6.02
CA ASP A 411 -22.45 -3.40 -7.21
C ASP A 411 -21.51 -4.57 -6.88
N ALA A 412 -21.34 -4.88 -5.59
CA ALA A 412 -20.30 -5.78 -5.06
C ALA A 412 -20.72 -7.26 -4.96
N ALA A 413 -21.77 -7.70 -5.67
CA ALA A 413 -22.37 -9.04 -5.54
C ALA A 413 -21.37 -10.20 -5.75
N ALA A 414 -20.34 -10.01 -6.58
CA ALA A 414 -19.28 -10.99 -6.83
C ALA A 414 -18.18 -11.06 -5.74
N THR A 415 -18.23 -10.19 -4.73
CA THR A 415 -17.22 -10.10 -3.64
C THR A 415 -17.82 -10.28 -2.24
N GLN A 416 -19.11 -10.61 -2.15
CA GLN A 416 -19.77 -10.93 -0.89
C GLN A 416 -19.54 -12.39 -0.52
N PHE A 417 -19.07 -12.62 0.70
CA PHE A 417 -18.97 -13.98 1.26
C PHE A 417 -20.36 -14.58 1.44
N SER A 418 -20.50 -15.83 0.99
CA SER A 418 -21.66 -16.65 1.26
C SER A 418 -21.71 -17.06 2.73
N ASP A 419 -22.90 -17.42 3.20
CA ASP A 419 -23.13 -17.85 4.58
C ASP A 419 -22.32 -19.11 4.96
N ALA A 420 -21.87 -19.91 3.98
CA ALA A 420 -20.99 -21.06 4.19
C ALA A 420 -19.51 -20.70 4.38
N GLU A 421 -19.06 -19.54 3.90
CA GLU A 421 -17.65 -19.10 3.98
C GLU A 421 -17.34 -18.31 5.26
N LEU A 422 -18.37 -17.72 5.89
CA LEU A 422 -18.22 -16.92 7.10
C LEU A 422 -17.54 -17.67 8.27
N PRO A 423 -17.84 -18.94 8.59
CA PRO A 423 -17.18 -19.66 9.70
C PRO A 423 -15.66 -19.80 9.52
N LEU A 424 -15.19 -20.15 8.32
CA LEU A 424 -13.77 -20.28 7.98
C LEU A 424 -13.04 -18.93 8.10
N LEU A 425 -13.65 -17.87 7.57
CA LEU A 425 -13.10 -16.51 7.63
C LEU A 425 -13.02 -16.00 9.08
N MET A 426 -14.01 -16.33 9.91
CA MET A 426 -14.01 -16.02 11.34
C MET A 426 -12.98 -16.83 12.14
N ALA A 427 -12.75 -18.10 11.80
CA ALA A 427 -11.72 -18.92 12.42
C ALA A 427 -10.33 -18.27 12.26
N GLN A 428 -9.98 -17.83 11.05
CA GLN A 428 -8.71 -17.14 10.79
C GLN A 428 -8.61 -15.78 11.51
N ALA A 429 -9.72 -15.04 11.63
CA ALA A 429 -9.75 -13.77 12.34
C ALA A 429 -9.51 -13.92 13.86
N ALA A 430 -9.94 -15.03 14.46
CA ALA A 430 -9.75 -15.30 15.90
C ALA A 430 -8.27 -15.29 16.32
N ALA A 431 -7.37 -15.79 15.47
CA ALA A 431 -5.93 -15.81 15.73
C ALA A 431 -5.30 -14.40 15.81
N ARG A 432 -5.98 -13.36 15.31
CA ARG A 432 -5.46 -11.98 15.19
C ARG A 432 -6.06 -11.00 16.21
N ASN A 433 -6.81 -11.49 17.20
CA ASN A 433 -7.75 -10.69 18.02
C ASN A 433 -7.15 -9.57 18.91
N ASN A 434 -5.82 -9.42 18.99
CA ASN A 434 -5.19 -8.39 19.83
C ASN A 434 -5.29 -6.96 19.26
N GLU A 435 -5.49 -6.77 17.94
CA GLU A 435 -5.54 -5.43 17.32
C GLU A 435 -6.87 -4.66 17.54
N ALA A 436 -7.94 -5.32 18.02
CA ALA A 436 -9.27 -4.70 18.11
C ALA A 436 -9.56 -3.99 19.47
N ARG A 437 -8.64 -4.06 20.44
CA ARG A 437 -8.85 -3.58 21.84
C ARG A 437 -9.09 -2.07 21.99
N GLY A 438 -8.97 -1.28 20.91
CA GLY A 438 -9.13 0.17 20.96
C GLY A 438 -10.58 0.68 21.00
N VAL A 439 -11.56 -0.14 20.59
CA VAL A 439 -12.93 0.31 20.30
C VAL A 439 -13.81 0.35 21.57
N HIS A 440 -14.57 1.42 21.72
CA HIS A 440 -15.44 1.71 22.87
C HIS A 440 -16.92 1.53 22.50
N LEU A 441 -17.69 0.79 23.31
CA LEU A 441 -18.99 0.25 22.91
C LEU A 441 -20.20 1.10 23.34
N GLY A 442 -20.04 1.94 24.36
CA GLY A 442 -21.15 2.55 25.09
C GLY A 442 -20.67 3.67 25.97
#